data_AF-A0A8C6R1F8-F1
#
_entry.id   AF-A0A8C6R1F8-F1
#
_cell.length_a   1.000
_cell.length_b   1.000
_cell.length_c   1.000
_cell.angle_alpha   90.00
_cell.angle_beta   90.00
_cell.angle_gamma   90.00
#
_symmetry.space_group_name_H-M   'P 1'
#
loop_
_entity.id
_entity.type
_entity.pdbx_description
1 polymer ?
#
loop_
_entity_poly.entity_id
_entity_poly.type
_entity_poly.pdbx_seq_one_letter_code
_entity_poly.pdbx_strand_id
1 'polypeptide(L)'
;MAETLRRVLSGGNAAGTGEDTTAESGPPVLLLGAQGSGKTSLMFATALEAAGEGCGPVLFLTRRPLQRLPRSTRAAREPLRLQKVRFQYPPSTLELLQLLASTHEVPGPAPCLLLLDGLEEYLAEDPGTQEAAYLAALLLDTAAYFSHRLGSNRSCGLMVALETQVEADGADAPQLTLLQRTYMVQGENQLPQRVI
;
A
#
# COMPACT_ATOMS: atom_id res chain seq x y z
N MET A 1 -14.78 6.99 2.30
CA MET A 1 -13.74 6.44 1.39
C MET A 1 -12.54 5.94 2.18
N ALA A 2 -11.78 6.78 2.92
CA ALA A 2 -10.69 6.29 3.78
C ALA A 2 -11.15 5.28 4.87
N GLU A 3 -12.29 5.55 5.53
CA GLU A 3 -12.94 4.62 6.49
C GLU A 3 -13.34 3.28 5.86
N THR A 4 -13.68 3.28 4.57
CA THR A 4 -14.10 2.09 3.83
C THR A 4 -12.89 1.21 3.51
N LEU A 5 -11.79 1.83 3.05
CA LEU A 5 -10.50 1.15 2.88
C LEU A 5 -9.95 0.65 4.22
N ARG A 6 -10.19 1.36 5.32
CA ARG A 6 -9.86 0.90 6.67
C ARG A 6 -10.56 -0.43 6.99
N ARG A 7 -11.87 -0.55 6.74
CA ARG A 7 -12.58 -1.83 6.96
C ARG A 7 -12.06 -2.95 6.07
N VAL A 8 -11.53 -2.65 4.89
CA VAL A 8 -10.90 -3.65 4.03
C VAL A 8 -9.52 -4.05 4.56
N LEU A 9 -8.74 -3.10 5.06
CA LEU A 9 -7.42 -3.34 5.67
C LEU A 9 -7.48 -3.94 7.08
N SER A 10 -8.61 -3.81 7.79
CA SER A 10 -8.81 -4.34 9.15
C SER A 10 -9.81 -5.49 9.23
N GLY A 11 -10.50 -5.82 8.12
CA GLY A 11 -11.72 -6.64 8.11
C GLY A 11 -11.47 -8.09 7.78
N GLY A 12 -10.95 -8.85 8.75
CA GLY A 12 -11.13 -10.30 8.86
C GLY A 12 -12.08 -10.73 9.99
N ASN A 13 -12.42 -9.84 10.95
CA ASN A 13 -13.13 -10.22 12.18
C ASN A 13 -14.60 -9.77 12.23
N ALA A 14 -15.42 -10.22 11.28
CA ALA A 14 -16.86 -10.04 11.36
C ALA A 14 -17.66 -11.31 11.03
N ALA A 15 -17.28 -12.45 11.62
CA ALA A 15 -18.19 -13.55 11.95
C ALA A 15 -17.44 -14.65 12.71
N GLY A 16 -17.84 -14.94 13.95
CA GLY A 16 -17.42 -16.17 14.66
C GLY A 16 -17.00 -15.95 16.10
N THR A 17 -17.84 -16.44 17.00
CA THR A 17 -17.64 -16.48 18.45
C THR A 17 -16.56 -17.51 18.81
N GLY A 18 -15.52 -17.09 19.54
CA GLY A 18 -14.66 -17.96 20.34
C GLY A 18 -13.35 -18.43 19.71
N GLU A 19 -12.29 -18.36 20.52
CA GLU A 19 -10.96 -18.99 20.38
C GLU A 19 -9.88 -18.17 19.63
N ASP A 20 -8.83 -17.82 20.41
CA ASP A 20 -7.51 -17.26 20.07
C ASP A 20 -7.38 -16.62 18.68
N THR A 21 -7.97 -15.43 18.52
CA THR A 21 -7.90 -14.70 17.26
C THR A 21 -6.55 -13.99 17.15
N THR A 22 -5.59 -14.66 16.51
CA THR A 22 -4.44 -13.99 15.91
C THR A 22 -4.95 -12.81 15.08
N ALA A 23 -4.42 -11.61 15.32
CA ALA A 23 -4.80 -10.43 14.55
C ALA A 23 -4.29 -10.58 13.12
N GLU A 24 -5.08 -11.23 12.27
CA GLU A 24 -4.83 -11.38 10.84
C GLU A 24 -4.72 -9.97 10.23
N SER A 25 -3.60 -9.70 9.54
CA SER A 25 -3.48 -8.52 8.67
C SER A 25 -4.56 -8.58 7.61
N GLY A 26 -5.28 -7.48 7.38
CA GLY A 26 -6.15 -7.41 6.22
C GLY A 26 -5.35 -7.68 4.94
N PRO A 27 -6.00 -8.21 3.90
CA PRO A 27 -5.32 -8.58 2.68
C PRO A 27 -4.61 -7.36 2.07
N PRO A 28 -3.45 -7.57 1.44
CA PRO A 28 -2.67 -6.48 0.88
C PRO A 28 -3.45 -5.82 -0.27
N VAL A 29 -3.50 -4.49 -0.32
CA VAL A 29 -4.40 -3.75 -1.22
C VAL A 29 -3.64 -3.18 -2.42
N LEU A 30 -4.18 -3.35 -3.62
CA LEU A 30 -3.71 -2.70 -4.85
C LEU A 30 -4.69 -1.60 -5.28
N LEU A 31 -4.25 -0.35 -5.23
CA LEU A 31 -5.02 0.82 -5.64
C LEU A 31 -4.74 1.14 -7.12
N LEU A 32 -5.77 0.98 -7.96
CA LEU A 32 -5.70 1.23 -9.39
C LEU A 32 -6.33 2.58 -9.75
N GLY A 33 -5.80 3.24 -10.78
CA GLY A 33 -6.43 4.42 -11.37
C GLY A 33 -5.50 5.19 -12.30
N ALA A 34 -6.08 6.05 -13.15
CA ALA A 34 -5.33 6.86 -14.11
C ALA A 34 -4.40 7.90 -13.44
N GLN A 35 -3.54 8.54 -14.23
CA GLN A 35 -2.73 9.66 -13.78
C GLN A 35 -3.61 10.77 -13.20
N GLY A 36 -3.23 11.31 -12.04
CA GLY A 36 -3.98 12.41 -11.40
C GLY A 36 -5.32 12.01 -10.78
N SER A 37 -5.68 10.72 -10.73
CA SER A 37 -6.95 10.26 -10.11
C SER A 37 -7.01 10.44 -8.58
N GLY A 38 -5.93 10.88 -7.95
CA GLY A 38 -5.86 11.13 -6.51
C GLY A 38 -5.39 9.93 -5.68
N LYS A 39 -4.85 8.87 -6.29
CA LYS A 39 -4.28 7.69 -5.60
C LYS A 39 -3.33 8.07 -4.46
N THR A 40 -2.32 8.90 -4.78
CA THR A 40 -1.37 9.45 -3.80
C THR A 40 -2.06 10.20 -2.67
N SER A 41 -3.11 10.97 -2.97
CA SER A 41 -3.87 11.71 -1.95
C SER A 41 -4.63 10.77 -1.02
N LEU A 42 -5.18 9.69 -1.57
CA LEU A 42 -5.88 8.65 -0.81
C LEU A 42 -4.92 7.85 0.05
N MET A 43 -3.79 7.37 -0.49
CA MET A 43 -2.75 6.68 0.27
C MET A 43 -2.22 7.56 1.41
N PHE A 44 -1.98 8.85 1.14
CA PHE A 44 -1.52 9.78 2.16
C PHE A 44 -2.57 10.01 3.26
N ALA A 45 -3.85 10.11 2.90
CA ALA A 45 -4.92 10.17 3.89
C ALA A 45 -4.96 8.90 4.76
N THR A 46 -4.84 7.71 4.15
CA THR A 46 -4.74 6.43 4.86
C THR A 46 -3.54 6.39 5.82
N ALA A 47 -2.38 6.90 5.39
CA ALA A 47 -1.19 7.00 6.22
C ALA A 47 -1.43 7.84 7.48
N LEU A 48 -2.07 9.01 7.32
CA LEU A 48 -2.36 9.91 8.43
C LEU A 48 -3.39 9.34 9.41
N GLU A 49 -4.39 8.61 8.93
CA GLU A 49 -5.33 7.93 9.82
C GLU A 49 -4.64 6.81 10.61
N ALA A 50 -3.87 5.93 9.95
CA ALA A 50 -3.13 4.87 10.63
C ALA A 50 -2.13 5.40 11.69
N ALA A 51 -1.48 6.53 11.40
CA ALA A 51 -0.62 7.24 12.35
C ALA A 51 -1.38 7.80 13.57
N GLY A 52 -2.63 8.20 13.39
CA GLY A 52 -3.50 8.74 14.44
C GLY A 52 -4.00 7.71 15.44
N GLU A 53 -4.19 6.46 15.00
CA GLU A 53 -4.79 5.38 15.80
C GLU A 53 -3.86 4.78 16.88
N GLY A 54 -2.59 5.21 16.92
CA GLY A 54 -1.61 4.65 17.85
C GLY A 54 -1.18 3.22 17.46
N CYS A 55 -1.38 2.83 16.20
CA CYS A 55 -1.04 1.53 15.65
C CYS A 55 0.48 1.33 15.47
N GLY A 56 1.22 2.42 15.26
CA GLY A 56 2.67 2.44 15.04
C GLY A 56 3.05 3.58 14.11
N PRO A 57 4.33 3.71 13.71
CA PRO A 57 4.69 4.56 12.58
C PRO A 57 4.15 3.96 11.26
N VAL A 58 4.08 4.79 10.22
CA VAL A 58 3.73 4.38 8.86
C VAL A 58 4.96 4.55 7.97
N LEU A 59 5.24 3.58 7.11
CA LEU A 59 6.29 3.68 6.10
C LEU A 59 5.67 4.00 4.74
N PHE A 60 5.97 5.19 4.21
CA PHE A 60 5.50 5.66 2.91
C PHE A 60 6.66 5.69 1.92
N LEU A 61 6.63 4.79 0.94
CA LEU A 61 7.60 4.65 -0.13
C LEU A 61 7.03 5.28 -1.41
N THR A 62 7.84 6.10 -2.07
CA THR A 62 7.51 6.62 -3.39
C THR A 62 8.78 7.03 -4.10
N ARG A 63 8.83 6.95 -5.43
CA ARG A 63 10.06 7.20 -6.17
C ARG A 63 10.58 8.64 -6.07
N ARG A 64 9.69 9.60 -5.85
CA ARG A 64 10.01 11.04 -5.86
C ARG A 64 9.45 11.75 -4.64
N PRO A 65 10.16 12.75 -4.09
CA PRO A 65 9.63 13.58 -3.02
C PRO A 65 8.26 14.18 -3.37
N LEU A 66 7.33 14.11 -2.41
CA LEU A 66 6.03 14.75 -2.55
C LEU A 66 6.22 16.28 -2.63
N GLN A 67 5.96 16.85 -3.81
CA GLN A 67 6.13 18.28 -4.08
C GLN A 67 5.19 19.14 -3.25
N ARG A 68 4.03 18.59 -2.88
CA ARG A 68 3.04 19.20 -2.01
C ARG A 68 2.42 18.12 -1.16
N LEU A 69 2.12 18.45 0.10
CA LEU A 69 1.25 17.59 0.90
C LEU A 69 -0.13 17.56 0.22
N PRO A 70 -0.69 16.37 -0.07
CA PRO A 70 -2.05 16.26 -0.57
C PRO A 70 -3.02 17.06 0.29
N ARG A 71 -4.01 17.70 -0.35
CA ARG A 71 -4.89 18.73 0.26
C ARG A 71 -5.32 18.31 1.66
N SER A 72 -5.08 19.21 2.62
CA SER A 72 -5.14 18.91 4.05
C SER A 72 -6.49 18.32 4.46
N THR A 73 -6.53 17.01 4.73
CA THR A 73 -7.58 16.41 5.55
C THR A 73 -7.48 16.97 6.98
N ARG A 74 -8.52 16.81 7.79
CA ARG A 74 -8.46 17.20 9.21
C ARG A 74 -7.26 16.55 9.92
N ALA A 75 -6.97 15.29 9.61
CA ALA A 75 -5.80 14.56 10.10
C ALA A 75 -4.46 15.17 9.66
N ALA A 76 -4.37 15.75 8.46
CA ALA A 76 -3.15 16.44 8.00
C ALA A 76 -2.86 17.75 8.76
N ARG A 77 -3.86 18.28 9.48
CA ARG A 77 -3.70 19.45 10.36
C ARG A 77 -3.21 19.10 11.76
N GLU A 78 -2.99 17.81 12.04
CA GLU A 78 -2.43 17.33 13.31
C GLU A 78 -0.93 16.99 13.12
N PRO A 79 0.01 17.89 13.51
CA PRO A 79 1.44 17.70 13.24
C PRO A 79 2.01 16.41 13.82
N LEU A 80 1.44 15.96 14.95
CA LEU A 80 1.84 14.71 15.62
C LEU A 80 1.56 13.46 14.80
N ARG A 81 0.53 13.47 13.94
CA ARG A 81 0.25 12.35 13.04
C ARG A 81 1.26 12.31 11.90
N LEU A 82 1.57 13.47 11.32
CA LEU A 82 2.56 13.58 10.24
C LEU A 82 3.95 13.11 10.68
N GLN A 83 4.36 13.41 11.92
CA GLN A 83 5.65 12.95 12.47
C GLN A 83 5.79 11.42 12.56
N LYS A 84 4.68 10.68 12.57
CA LYS A 84 4.70 9.20 12.58
C LYS A 84 4.75 8.60 11.18
N VAL A 85 4.58 9.41 10.13
CA VAL A 85 4.73 8.96 8.74
C VAL A 85 6.19 9.14 8.33
N ARG A 86 6.88 8.03 8.10
CA ARG A 86 8.26 7.99 7.61
C ARG A 86 8.24 7.88 6.10
N PHE A 87 8.71 8.91 5.43
CA PHE A 87 8.86 8.90 3.98
C PHE A 87 10.22 8.40 3.58
N GLN A 88 10.26 7.53 2.57
CA GLN A 88 11.50 7.12 1.90
C GLN A 88 11.32 7.18 0.39
N TYR A 89 12.41 7.51 -0.29
CA TYR A 89 12.39 7.86 -1.71
C TYR A 89 13.39 7.06 -2.53
N PRO A 90 13.23 5.72 -2.64
CA PRO A 90 14.11 4.92 -3.49
C PRO A 90 13.90 5.33 -4.97
N PRO A 91 14.90 5.95 -5.63
CA PRO A 91 14.78 6.53 -6.96
C PRO A 91 14.90 5.51 -8.10
N SER A 92 15.21 4.24 -7.78
CA SER A 92 15.34 3.13 -8.74
C SER A 92 14.80 1.82 -8.15
N THR A 93 14.54 0.83 -8.99
CA THR A 93 14.13 -0.52 -8.56
C THR A 93 15.18 -1.16 -7.68
N LEU A 94 16.47 -1.02 -8.02
CA LEU A 94 17.57 -1.56 -7.21
C LEU A 94 17.58 -0.96 -5.79
N GLU A 95 17.43 0.36 -5.67
CA GLU A 95 17.40 1.02 -4.35
C GLU A 95 16.16 0.64 -3.55
N LEU A 96 15.02 0.41 -4.20
CA LEU A 96 13.82 -0.10 -3.54
C LEU A 96 14.06 -1.52 -3.00
N LEU A 97 14.65 -2.40 -3.81
CA LEU A 97 14.98 -3.77 -3.39
C LEU A 97 15.98 -3.78 -2.23
N GLN A 98 17.04 -2.97 -2.30
CA GLN A 98 18.00 -2.83 -1.20
C GLN A 98 17.34 -2.30 0.07
N LEU A 99 16.46 -1.32 -0.05
CA LEU A 99 15.71 -0.80 1.08
C LEU A 99 14.85 -1.88 1.72
N LEU A 100 14.02 -2.59 0.94
CA LEU A 100 13.16 -3.65 1.44
C LEU A 100 13.99 -4.79 2.05
N ALA A 101 15.09 -5.18 1.39
CA ALA A 101 15.98 -6.22 1.89
C ALA A 101 16.64 -5.81 3.21
N SER A 102 17.10 -4.57 3.37
CA SER A 102 17.76 -4.09 4.60
C SER A 102 16.83 -3.81 5.78
N THR A 103 15.51 -3.93 5.60
CA THR A 103 14.53 -3.62 6.67
C THR A 103 14.72 -4.44 7.95
N HIS A 104 15.35 -5.61 7.85
CA HIS A 104 15.63 -6.47 9.00
C HIS A 104 16.88 -6.07 9.79
N GLU A 105 17.76 -5.25 9.22
CA GLU A 105 19.06 -4.89 9.81
C GLU A 105 18.94 -3.69 10.75
N VAL A 106 17.95 -2.82 10.54
CA VAL A 106 17.83 -1.55 11.27
C VAL A 106 16.94 -1.73 12.52
N PRO A 107 17.49 -1.58 13.74
CA PRO A 107 16.68 -1.56 14.95
C PRO A 107 15.82 -0.29 14.96
N GLY A 108 14.52 -0.45 15.25
CA GLY A 108 13.57 0.66 15.26
C GLY A 108 12.13 0.20 15.44
N PRO A 109 11.18 1.13 15.62
CA PRO A 109 9.76 0.80 15.73
C PRO A 109 9.26 0.20 14.40
N ALA A 110 8.61 -0.96 14.47
CA ALA A 110 8.00 -1.60 13.31
C ALA A 110 6.80 -0.77 12.83
N PRO A 111 6.68 -0.46 11.53
CA PRO A 111 5.53 0.23 11.00
C PRO A 111 4.28 -0.65 11.04
N CYS A 112 3.12 -0.03 11.27
CA CYS A 112 1.82 -0.70 11.20
C CYS A 112 1.18 -0.65 9.81
N LEU A 113 1.78 0.09 8.88
CA LEU A 113 1.33 0.20 7.51
C LEU A 113 2.53 0.50 6.60
N LEU A 114 2.66 -0.29 5.54
CA LEU A 114 3.61 -0.10 4.44
C LEU A 114 2.84 0.35 3.20
N LEU A 115 3.24 1.51 2.65
CA LEU A 115 2.64 2.13 1.49
C LEU A 115 3.69 2.24 0.38
N LEU A 116 3.37 1.80 -0.84
CA LEU A 116 4.20 2.03 -2.02
C LEU A 116 3.38 2.76 -3.10
N ASP A 117 3.73 4.01 -3.39
CA ASP A 117 3.07 4.83 -4.41
C ASP A 117 3.92 4.87 -5.70
N GLY A 118 3.26 4.65 -6.84
CA GLY A 118 3.88 4.67 -8.17
C GLY A 118 4.61 3.38 -8.55
N LEU A 119 4.02 2.20 -8.28
CA LEU A 119 4.64 0.90 -8.61
C LEU A 119 5.04 0.80 -10.10
N GLU A 120 4.27 1.41 -10.99
CA GLU A 120 4.51 1.46 -12.43
C GLU A 120 5.89 2.04 -12.77
N GLU A 121 6.39 3.00 -11.98
CA GLU A 121 7.68 3.62 -12.24
C GLU A 121 8.84 2.64 -11.99
N TYR A 122 8.66 1.64 -11.13
CA TYR A 122 9.66 0.60 -10.88
C TYR A 122 9.57 -0.54 -11.89
N LEU A 123 8.34 -0.94 -12.25
CA LEU A 123 8.10 -1.98 -13.25
C LEU A 123 8.51 -1.54 -14.66
N ALA A 124 8.49 -0.24 -14.95
CA ALA A 124 8.95 0.29 -16.23
C ALA A 124 10.47 0.16 -16.42
N GLU A 125 11.27 0.07 -15.34
CA GLU A 125 12.71 -0.17 -15.45
C GLU A 125 13.03 -1.61 -15.81
N ASP A 126 12.26 -2.54 -15.23
CA ASP A 126 12.42 -3.99 -15.38
C ASP A 126 11.06 -4.63 -15.76
N PRO A 127 10.65 -4.60 -17.05
CA PRO A 127 9.30 -4.96 -17.50
C PRO A 127 9.01 -6.47 -17.52
N GLY A 128 9.82 -7.29 -16.86
CA GLY A 128 9.61 -8.73 -16.81
C GLY A 128 8.58 -9.14 -15.75
N THR A 129 7.79 -10.16 -16.06
CA THR A 129 6.78 -10.72 -15.13
C THR A 129 7.41 -11.31 -13.88
N GLN A 130 8.63 -11.84 -14.00
CA GLN A 130 9.36 -12.42 -12.88
C GLN A 130 9.80 -11.34 -11.90
N GLU A 131 10.27 -10.20 -12.38
CA GLU A 131 10.71 -9.05 -11.60
C GLU A 131 9.53 -8.41 -10.88
N ALA A 132 8.38 -8.28 -11.55
CA ALA A 132 7.14 -7.85 -10.92
C ALA A 132 6.70 -8.80 -9.78
N ALA A 133 6.78 -10.12 -10.02
CA ALA A 133 6.46 -11.12 -9.01
C ALA A 133 7.43 -11.08 -7.83
N TYR A 134 8.72 -10.92 -8.11
CA TYR A 134 9.77 -10.82 -7.10
C TYR A 134 9.57 -9.59 -6.21
N LEU A 135 9.31 -8.43 -6.81
CA LEU A 135 9.03 -7.20 -6.05
C LEU A 135 7.75 -7.32 -5.21
N ALA A 136 6.68 -7.89 -5.77
CA ALA A 136 5.44 -8.13 -5.04
C ALA A 136 5.65 -9.08 -3.84
N ALA A 137 6.38 -10.19 -4.05
CA ALA A 137 6.73 -11.13 -2.99
C ALA A 137 7.58 -10.45 -1.89
N LEU A 138 8.58 -9.65 -2.28
CA LEU A 138 9.42 -8.96 -1.31
C LEU A 138 8.63 -7.95 -0.46
N LEU A 139 7.71 -7.21 -1.06
CA LEU A 139 6.81 -6.30 -0.33
C LEU A 139 5.93 -7.04 0.68
N LEU A 140 5.40 -8.20 0.30
CA LEU A 140 4.62 -9.06 1.19
C LEU A 140 5.46 -9.59 2.34
N ASP A 141 6.65 -10.10 2.04
CA ASP A 141 7.59 -10.62 3.04
C ASP A 141 8.01 -9.52 4.03
N THR A 142 8.26 -8.30 3.55
CA THR A 142 8.55 -7.15 4.40
C THR A 142 7.37 -6.80 5.31
N ALA A 143 6.13 -6.82 4.79
CA ALA A 143 4.93 -6.58 5.61
C ALA A 143 4.70 -7.70 6.65
N ALA A 144 4.95 -8.96 6.28
CA ALA A 144 4.90 -10.09 7.20
C ALA A 144 5.94 -9.97 8.31
N TYR A 145 7.18 -9.61 7.96
CA TYR A 145 8.25 -9.33 8.93
C TYR A 145 7.83 -8.25 9.93
N PHE A 146 7.26 -7.13 9.47
CA PHE A 146 6.79 -6.08 10.38
C PHE A 146 5.61 -6.53 11.24
N SER A 147 4.70 -7.34 10.70
CA SER A 147 3.59 -7.93 11.46
C SER A 147 4.12 -8.77 12.62
N HIS A 148 5.11 -9.64 12.38
CA HIS A 148 5.74 -10.42 13.46
C HIS A 148 6.37 -9.54 14.54
N ARG A 149 6.92 -8.38 14.17
CA ARG A 149 7.53 -7.44 15.12
C ARG A 149 6.52 -6.61 15.92
N LEU A 150 5.31 -6.41 15.43
CA LEU A 150 4.24 -5.71 16.14
C LEU A 150 3.59 -6.56 17.24
N GLY A 151 3.74 -7.88 17.18
CA GLY A 151 3.22 -8.84 18.17
C GLY A 151 1.83 -9.40 17.84
N SER A 152 1.34 -10.33 18.67
CA SER A 152 0.19 -11.21 18.35
C SER A 152 -1.15 -10.52 18.05
N ASN A 153 -1.31 -9.25 18.45
CA ASN A 153 -2.58 -8.51 18.34
C ASN A 153 -2.53 -7.39 17.31
N ARG A 154 -1.44 -7.28 16.55
CA ARG A 154 -1.24 -6.21 15.57
C ARG A 154 -0.53 -6.75 14.34
N SER A 155 -0.89 -6.19 13.20
CA SER A 155 -0.34 -6.57 11.92
C SER A 155 0.04 -5.32 11.13
N CYS A 156 1.00 -5.47 10.22
CA CYS A 156 1.40 -4.44 9.30
C CYS A 156 0.57 -4.60 8.02
N GLY A 157 -0.26 -3.60 7.73
CA GLY A 157 -0.99 -3.54 6.46
C GLY A 157 -0.04 -3.22 5.30
N LEU A 158 -0.42 -3.64 4.10
CA LEU A 158 0.27 -3.31 2.85
C LEU A 158 -0.71 -2.70 1.87
N MET A 159 -0.36 -1.54 1.30
CA MET A 159 -1.10 -0.94 0.19
C MET A 159 -0.14 -0.41 -0.86
N VAL A 160 -0.42 -0.75 -2.12
CA VAL A 160 0.40 -0.42 -3.28
C VAL A 160 -0.47 0.32 -4.29
N ALA A 161 0.00 1.44 -4.84
CA ALA A 161 -0.70 2.13 -5.92
C ALA A 161 -0.01 1.92 -7.26
N LEU A 162 -0.84 1.76 -8.29
CA LEU A 162 -0.42 1.50 -9.64
C LEU A 162 -1.26 2.32 -10.62
N GLU A 163 -0.60 3.02 -11.53
CA GLU A 163 -1.28 3.71 -12.62
C GLU A 163 -1.77 2.76 -13.70
N THR A 164 -3.07 2.81 -14.01
CA THR A 164 -3.67 2.08 -15.13
C THR A 164 -3.72 2.99 -16.36
N GLN A 165 -2.94 2.67 -17.39
CA GLN A 165 -3.06 3.35 -18.69
C GLN A 165 -4.44 3.04 -19.29
N VAL A 166 -5.18 4.07 -19.73
CA VAL A 166 -6.56 3.94 -20.21
C VAL A 166 -6.63 3.62 -21.71
N GLU A 167 -5.62 3.96 -22.52
CA GLU A 167 -5.69 3.76 -23.97
C GLU A 167 -4.28 3.60 -24.57
N ALA A 168 -3.87 2.36 -24.86
CA ALA A 168 -2.95 1.99 -25.93
C ALA A 168 -2.88 0.45 -26.02
N ASP A 169 -3.70 -0.08 -26.93
CA ASP A 169 -3.55 -1.31 -27.69
C ASP A 169 -2.45 -2.30 -27.25
N GLY A 170 -2.89 -3.46 -26.72
CA GLY A 170 -2.05 -4.65 -26.56
C GLY A 170 -2.21 -5.33 -25.21
N ALA A 171 -3.10 -6.32 -25.17
CA ALA A 171 -3.15 -7.45 -24.23
C ALA A 171 -2.76 -7.17 -22.76
N ASP A 172 -3.74 -7.25 -21.85
CA ASP A 172 -3.56 -7.43 -20.39
C ASP A 172 -2.11 -7.71 -19.99
N ALA A 173 -1.36 -6.67 -19.62
CA ALA A 173 0.05 -6.81 -19.33
C ALA A 173 0.19 -7.91 -18.25
N PRO A 174 0.93 -9.01 -18.50
CA PRO A 174 0.93 -10.19 -17.64
C PRO A 174 1.32 -9.87 -16.18
N GLN A 175 2.07 -8.79 -15.99
CA GLN A 175 2.39 -8.20 -14.69
C GLN A 175 1.15 -7.69 -13.93
N LEU A 176 0.23 -6.99 -14.60
CA LEU A 176 -1.02 -6.49 -13.97
C LEU A 176 -1.87 -7.65 -13.48
N THR A 177 -2.07 -8.66 -14.32
CA THR A 177 -2.83 -9.87 -13.95
C THR A 177 -2.19 -10.59 -12.77
N LEU A 178 -0.86 -10.63 -12.70
CA LEU A 178 -0.14 -11.18 -11.57
C LEU A 178 -0.38 -10.36 -10.29
N LEU A 179 -0.22 -9.05 -10.36
CA LEU A 179 -0.43 -8.15 -9.21
C LEU A 179 -1.87 -8.21 -8.70
N GLN A 180 -2.87 -8.26 -9.59
CA GLN A 180 -4.27 -8.39 -9.22
C GLN A 180 -4.62 -9.74 -8.57
N ARG A 181 -3.82 -10.78 -8.79
CA ARG A 181 -3.94 -12.07 -8.07
C ARG A 181 -3.26 -12.03 -6.70
N THR A 182 -2.18 -11.28 -6.58
CA THR A 182 -1.39 -11.15 -5.35
C THR A 182 -2.02 -10.17 -4.35
N TYR A 183 -2.72 -9.16 -4.85
CA TYR A 183 -3.31 -8.07 -4.07
C TYR A 183 -4.83 -7.99 -4.22
N MET A 184 -5.52 -7.59 -3.17
CA MET A 184 -6.92 -7.20 -3.26
C MET A 184 -7.05 -5.87 -4.00
N VAL A 185 -7.67 -5.92 -5.17
CA VAL A 185 -7.83 -4.76 -6.04
C VAL A 185 -8.87 -3.79 -5.49
N GLN A 186 -8.55 -2.50 -5.46
CA GLN A 186 -9.45 -1.40 -5.15
C GLN A 186 -9.34 -0.35 -6.26
N GLY A 187 -10.43 -0.10 -6.98
CA GLY A 187 -10.48 0.83 -8.11
C GLY A 187 -11.87 0.86 -8.76
N GLU A 188 -12.24 2.01 -9.32
CA GLU A 188 -13.57 2.29 -9.87
C GLU A 188 -13.78 1.57 -11.22
N ASN A 189 -14.76 0.66 -11.29
CA ASN A 189 -15.58 0.47 -12.49
C ASN A 189 -16.89 -0.29 -12.18
N GLN A 190 -17.95 0.47 -11.92
CA GLN A 190 -19.31 0.05 -12.28
C GLN A 190 -20.19 1.29 -12.47
N LEU A 191 -20.00 1.96 -13.62
CA LEU A 191 -21.13 2.63 -14.25
C LEU A 191 -22.15 1.54 -14.63
N PRO A 192 -23.39 1.58 -14.13
CA PRO A 192 -24.42 0.67 -14.63
C PRO A 192 -24.63 1.00 -16.10
N GLN A 193 -24.40 0.03 -16.97
CA GLN A 193 -24.94 0.06 -18.33
C GLN A 193 -26.46 0.21 -18.18
N ARG A 194 -26.97 1.42 -18.45
CA ARG A 194 -28.38 1.63 -18.75
C ARG A 194 -28.64 0.91 -20.07
N VAL A 195 -29.14 -0.31 -19.97
CA VAL A 195 -29.84 -0.97 -21.08
C VAL A 195 -31.17 -0.24 -21.21
N ILE A 196 -31.26 0.50 -22.33
CA ILE A 196 -32.43 0.92 -23.13
C ILE A 196 -33.73 1.19 -22.35
#